data_AF-G7GU77-F1
#
_entry.id   AF-G7GU77-F1
#
_cell.length_a   1.000
_cell.length_b   1.000
_cell.length_c   1.000
_cell.angle_alpha   90.00
_cell.angle_beta   90.00
_cell.angle_gamma   90.00
#
_symmetry.space_group_name_H-M   'P 1'
#
loop_
_entity.id
_entity.type
_entity.pdbx_description
1 polymer ?
#
loop_
_entity_poly.entity_id
_entity_poly.type
_entity_poly.pdbx_seq_one_letter_code
_entity_poly.pdbx_strand_id
1 'polypeptide(L)'
;MTTRVLILGSTGSIGVQALEVIAANPDRFEVVGLGAGGGNLDLLGRQVVDLGLSPGRVAVAGEEAGRELAAAIGAGVHVGADAMVDLIEAAGADVVLNGIVGSIGLAPSLAALSSGARLALANKESLVAGGALVLDAAAPGQIVPVDSEHSAIAQCLRGGSAGEVDRLVLTASGGPFRGWSRAALEDVTPEQAGQHPTWSMGPMITLNSATLVNKALEVIEAHLLFGVDYDRIDVTVHPQSIVHSMVTFVDGATIAKASPPSMKLPIALALGWPDRVPGASAACDFSTASQWTFEPVDDEVFPAIEVARRAGKAGGSLTAVFNAANEVAAQGFLDGVLRFPQIVETVARVIDDADQWRTTPGSVDEVFAADRWARDRAAQLVAAHETGV
;
A
#
# COMPACT_ATOMS: atom_id res chain seq x y z
N MET A 1 17.09 24.41 3.72
CA MET A 1 15.93 24.30 4.63
C MET A 1 15.60 22.83 4.70
N THR A 2 15.44 22.27 5.90
CA THR A 2 15.06 20.87 6.10
C THR A 2 13.59 20.69 5.71
N THR A 3 13.26 19.54 5.14
CA THR A 3 11.88 19.12 4.86
C THR A 3 11.29 18.57 6.15
N ARG A 4 10.18 19.13 6.61
CA ARG A 4 9.47 18.70 7.82
C ARG A 4 8.57 17.51 7.49
N VAL A 5 8.83 16.39 8.14
CA VAL A 5 8.17 15.11 7.88
C VAL A 5 7.30 14.71 9.06
N LEU A 6 6.03 14.46 8.79
CA LEU A 6 5.11 13.79 9.70
C LEU A 6 4.99 12.32 9.30
N ILE A 7 5.13 11.40 10.27
CA ILE A 7 5.09 9.95 9.99
C ILE A 7 3.88 9.33 10.67
N LEU A 8 2.94 8.82 9.89
CA LEU A 8 1.80 8.05 10.38
C LEU A 8 2.10 6.56 10.23
N GLY A 9 1.92 5.80 11.31
CA GLY A 9 2.37 4.41 11.41
C GLY A 9 3.86 4.28 11.77
N SER A 10 4.38 5.15 12.65
CA SER A 10 5.81 5.23 12.99
C SER A 10 6.42 3.95 13.55
N THR A 11 5.60 3.12 14.20
CA THR A 11 6.02 1.83 14.77
C THR A 11 5.89 0.66 13.80
N GLY A 12 5.34 0.88 12.61
CA GLY A 12 5.26 -0.11 11.54
C GLY A 12 6.55 -0.18 10.72
N SER A 13 6.65 -1.17 9.82
CA SER A 13 7.85 -1.39 8.98
C SER A 13 8.25 -0.15 8.17
N ILE A 14 7.27 0.53 7.54
CA ILE A 14 7.52 1.76 6.78
C ILE A 14 7.99 2.90 7.68
N GLY A 15 7.33 3.11 8.82
CA GLY A 15 7.66 4.17 9.76
C GLY A 15 9.06 4.03 10.35
N VAL A 16 9.43 2.82 10.78
CA VAL A 16 10.77 2.52 11.30
C VAL A 16 11.84 2.78 10.23
N GLN A 17 11.64 2.28 9.01
CA GLN A 17 12.59 2.50 7.91
C GLN A 17 12.68 3.98 7.49
N ALA A 18 11.58 4.74 7.58
CA ALA A 18 11.59 6.18 7.34
C ALA A 18 12.41 6.93 8.38
N LEU A 19 12.30 6.56 9.65
CA LEU A 19 13.14 7.12 10.71
C LEU A 19 14.62 6.81 10.49
N GLU A 20 14.96 5.61 10.01
CA GLU A 20 16.35 5.27 9.63
C GLU A 20 16.86 6.13 8.46
N VAL A 21 16.02 6.37 7.44
CA VAL A 21 16.36 7.25 6.31
C VAL A 21 16.60 8.69 6.79
N ILE A 22 15.72 9.20 7.66
CA ILE A 22 15.82 10.57 8.21
C ILE A 22 17.05 10.70 9.11
N ALA A 23 17.32 9.73 9.97
CA ALA A 23 18.49 9.72 10.85
C ALA A 23 19.81 9.71 10.06
N ALA A 24 19.84 9.07 8.88
CA ALA A 24 20.99 9.10 7.99
C ALA A 24 21.14 10.42 7.19
N ASN A 25 20.12 11.29 7.20
CA ASN A 25 20.06 12.54 6.42
C ASN A 25 19.52 13.73 7.24
N PRO A 26 20.13 14.06 8.40
CA PRO A 26 19.60 15.06 9.34
C PRO A 26 19.66 16.51 8.81
N ASP A 27 20.50 16.77 7.80
CA ASP A 27 20.57 18.05 7.10
C ASP A 27 19.44 18.26 6.08
N ARG A 28 18.69 17.19 5.77
CA ARG A 28 17.62 17.19 4.76
C ARG A 28 16.23 17.06 5.36
N PHE A 29 16.09 16.32 6.46
CA PHE A 29 14.79 15.97 7.02
C PHE A 29 14.73 16.24 8.51
N GLU A 30 13.56 16.70 8.95
CA GLU A 30 13.22 16.91 10.36
C GLU A 30 11.90 16.20 10.65
N VAL A 31 11.85 15.36 11.68
CA VAL A 31 10.58 14.76 12.11
C VAL A 31 9.81 15.76 12.96
N VAL A 32 8.60 16.13 12.53
CA VAL A 32 7.75 17.12 13.23
C VAL A 32 6.54 16.51 13.94
N GLY A 33 6.35 15.19 13.81
CA GLY A 33 5.38 14.44 14.60
C GLY A 33 5.28 12.97 14.19
N LEU A 34 4.74 12.16 15.10
CA LEU A 34 4.58 10.72 14.95
C LEU A 34 3.15 10.29 15.28
N GLY A 35 2.56 9.49 14.41
CA GLY A 35 1.30 8.80 14.65
C GLY A 35 1.50 7.29 14.72
N ALA A 36 0.84 6.59 15.65
CA ALA A 36 0.78 5.13 15.68
C ALA A 36 -0.59 4.59 16.10
N GLY A 37 -0.85 3.31 15.81
CA GLY A 37 -2.11 2.66 16.19
C GLY A 37 -2.25 2.40 17.71
N GLY A 38 -1.13 2.23 18.42
CA GLY A 38 -1.09 1.93 19.86
C GLY A 38 -0.66 0.51 20.22
N GLY A 39 -0.44 -0.38 19.23
CA GLY A 39 -0.02 -1.77 19.47
C GLY A 39 1.44 -1.97 19.91
N ASN A 40 2.26 -0.90 19.93
CA ASN A 40 3.66 -0.96 20.36
C ASN A 40 4.09 0.37 21.02
N LEU A 41 3.51 0.65 22.20
CA LEU A 41 3.76 1.89 22.92
C LEU A 41 5.22 2.07 23.35
N ASP A 42 5.90 0.99 23.74
CA ASP A 42 7.32 1.04 24.13
C ASP A 42 8.19 1.58 23.00
N LEU A 43 7.97 1.12 21.77
CA LEU A 43 8.69 1.63 20.62
C LEU A 43 8.33 3.10 20.33
N LEU A 44 7.05 3.46 20.36
CA LEU A 44 6.62 4.84 20.14
C LEU A 44 7.23 5.79 21.18
N GLY A 45 7.19 5.43 22.47
CA GLY A 45 7.76 6.22 23.55
C GLY A 45 9.26 6.47 23.37
N ARG A 46 10.01 5.43 22.96
CA ARG A 46 11.43 5.59 22.60
C ARG A 46 11.64 6.54 21.43
N GLN A 47 10.88 6.36 20.35
CA GLN A 47 10.95 7.24 19.17
C GLN A 47 10.69 8.72 19.55
N VAL A 48 9.70 8.97 20.40
CA VAL A 48 9.36 10.33 20.89
C VAL A 48 10.51 10.94 21.68
N VAL A 49 11.12 10.19 22.59
CA VAL A 49 12.25 10.65 23.41
C VAL A 49 13.48 10.90 22.56
N ASP A 50 13.84 9.97 21.67
CA ASP A 50 15.04 10.06 20.82
C ASP A 50 14.96 11.25 19.85
N LEU A 51 13.76 11.60 19.40
CA LEU A 51 13.50 12.75 18.52
C LEU A 51 13.20 14.05 19.27
N GLY A 52 13.08 14.02 20.60
CA GLY A 52 12.77 15.19 21.42
C GLY A 52 11.40 15.82 21.11
N LEU A 53 10.41 15.01 20.74
CA LEU A 53 9.07 15.51 20.37
C LEU A 53 8.25 15.88 21.62
N SER A 54 7.62 17.05 21.59
CA SER A 54 6.63 17.41 22.62
C SER A 54 5.36 16.55 22.49
N PRO A 55 4.59 16.31 23.57
CA PRO A 55 3.37 15.50 23.52
C PRO A 55 2.36 15.88 22.42
N GLY A 56 2.18 17.19 22.15
CA GLY A 56 1.32 17.70 21.06
C GLY A 56 1.81 17.40 19.64
N ARG A 57 2.90 16.66 19.47
CA ARG A 57 3.40 16.14 18.19
C ARG A 57 3.23 14.64 18.06
N VAL A 58 2.42 14.03 18.92
CA VAL A 58 2.24 12.59 19.00
C VAL A 58 0.75 12.26 18.91
N ALA A 59 0.40 11.27 18.08
CA ALA A 59 -0.96 10.75 17.96
C ALA A 59 -1.01 9.25 18.18
N VAL A 60 -2.01 8.79 18.93
CA VAL A 60 -2.29 7.37 19.16
C VAL A 60 -3.76 7.09 18.89
N ALA A 61 -4.04 6.19 17.93
CA ALA A 61 -5.42 5.87 17.56
C ALA A 61 -6.18 5.13 18.68
N GLY A 62 -5.53 4.17 19.35
CA GLY A 62 -6.14 3.43 20.46
C GLY A 62 -6.31 4.29 21.71
N GLU A 63 -7.53 4.45 22.21
CA GLU A 63 -7.84 5.35 23.32
C GLU A 63 -7.11 5.01 24.64
N GLU A 64 -7.10 3.72 25.00
CA GLU A 64 -6.43 3.25 26.21
C GLU A 64 -4.91 3.43 26.09
N ALA A 65 -4.36 2.99 24.96
CA ALA A 65 -2.94 3.10 24.66
C ALA A 65 -2.46 4.57 24.61
N GLY A 66 -3.28 5.46 24.06
CA GLY A 66 -3.00 6.89 24.03
C GLY A 66 -3.00 7.54 25.41
N ARG A 67 -3.94 7.14 26.28
CA ARG A 67 -3.97 7.59 27.69
C ARG A 67 -2.75 7.10 28.46
N GLU A 68 -2.35 5.85 28.25
CA GLU A 68 -1.14 5.28 28.85
C GLU A 68 0.12 6.07 28.44
N LEU A 69 0.28 6.33 27.13
CA LEU A 69 1.41 7.12 26.64
C LEU A 69 1.39 8.55 27.20
N ALA A 70 0.24 9.22 27.21
CA ALA A 70 0.10 10.57 27.74
C ALA A 70 0.47 10.66 29.23
N ALA A 71 0.19 9.61 30.01
CA ALA A 71 0.63 9.53 31.41
C ALA A 71 2.16 9.43 31.54
N ALA A 72 2.83 8.80 30.56
CA ALA A 72 4.28 8.64 30.54
C ALA A 72 5.04 9.86 30.01
N ILE A 73 4.55 10.52 28.95
CA ILE A 73 5.28 11.60 28.25
C ILE A 73 4.70 13.00 28.49
N GLY A 74 3.50 13.10 29.08
CA GLY A 74 2.83 14.36 29.40
C GLY A 74 1.54 14.61 28.63
N ALA A 75 0.73 15.55 29.13
CA ALA A 75 -0.53 15.94 28.52
C ALA A 75 -0.33 16.59 27.13
N GLY A 76 -1.26 16.34 26.21
CA GLY A 76 -1.27 16.92 24.87
C GLY A 76 -1.12 15.91 23.73
N VAL A 77 -0.89 14.62 24.02
CA VAL A 77 -0.98 13.56 23.00
C VAL A 77 -2.38 13.55 22.39
N HIS A 78 -2.46 13.51 21.07
CA HIS A 78 -3.73 13.32 20.35
C HIS A 78 -4.17 11.87 20.48
N VAL A 79 -5.42 11.62 20.88
CA VAL A 79 -5.90 10.26 21.21
C VAL A 79 -7.27 10.01 20.59
N GLY A 80 -7.45 8.82 20.01
CA GLY A 80 -8.73 8.36 19.46
C GLY A 80 -8.74 8.27 17.93
N ALA A 81 -9.91 8.02 17.37
CA ALA A 81 -10.10 7.76 15.94
C ALA A 81 -9.60 8.91 15.04
N ASP A 82 -9.79 10.15 15.48
CA ASP A 82 -9.43 11.35 14.72
C ASP A 82 -8.01 11.85 15.02
N ALA A 83 -7.27 11.19 15.93
CA ALA A 83 -5.98 11.67 16.41
C ALA A 83 -4.94 11.90 15.30
N MET A 84 -4.97 11.10 14.24
CA MET A 84 -4.06 11.26 13.09
C MET A 84 -4.38 12.53 12.30
N VAL A 85 -5.66 12.84 12.13
CA VAL A 85 -6.14 14.06 11.45
C VAL A 85 -5.77 15.28 12.27
N ASP A 86 -6.07 15.26 13.58
CA ASP A 86 -5.72 16.36 14.49
C ASP A 86 -4.21 16.65 14.49
N LEU A 87 -3.37 15.61 14.45
CA LEU A 87 -1.92 15.76 14.39
C LEU A 87 -1.45 16.36 13.07
N ILE A 88 -2.05 16.00 11.93
CA ILE A 88 -1.72 16.60 10.63
C ILE A 88 -1.98 18.11 10.68
N GLU A 89 -3.14 18.51 11.20
CA GLU A 89 -3.54 19.92 11.32
C GLU A 89 -2.63 20.70 12.27
N ALA A 90 -2.20 20.08 13.37
CA ALA A 90 -1.35 20.72 14.38
C ALA A 90 0.15 20.76 14.01
N ALA A 91 0.64 19.79 13.24
CA ALA A 91 2.08 19.60 13.05
C ALA A 91 2.69 20.60 12.05
N GLY A 92 1.92 21.04 11.05
CA GLY A 92 2.40 21.88 9.95
C GLY A 92 3.59 21.23 9.23
N ALA A 93 3.38 20.06 8.62
CA ALA A 93 4.43 19.33 7.91
C ALA A 93 4.51 19.72 6.42
N ASP A 94 5.67 19.53 5.80
CA ASP A 94 5.84 19.68 4.36
C ASP A 94 5.50 18.36 3.64
N VAL A 95 5.77 17.23 4.31
CA VAL A 95 5.49 15.87 3.83
C VAL A 95 4.79 15.09 4.93
N VAL A 96 3.69 14.42 4.59
CA VAL A 96 3.06 13.40 5.43
C VAL A 96 3.33 12.03 4.82
N LEU A 97 4.09 11.20 5.52
CA LEU A 97 4.27 9.79 5.18
C LEU A 97 3.13 8.99 5.80
N ASN A 98 2.21 8.51 4.95
CA ASN A 98 1.13 7.64 5.38
C ASN A 98 1.53 6.16 5.25
N GLY A 99 1.99 5.57 6.35
CA GLY A 99 2.28 4.15 6.51
C GLY A 99 1.27 3.40 7.38
N ILE A 100 0.05 3.92 7.52
CA ILE A 100 -1.07 3.24 8.19
C ILE A 100 -1.48 2.01 7.35
N VAL A 101 -1.91 0.93 7.99
CA VAL A 101 -2.37 -0.29 7.29
C VAL A 101 -3.90 -0.23 7.09
N GLY A 102 -4.37 -0.67 5.93
CA GLY A 102 -5.81 -0.79 5.62
C GLY A 102 -6.49 0.52 5.22
N SER A 103 -7.81 0.48 5.02
CA SER A 103 -8.60 1.60 4.51
C SER A 103 -8.77 2.77 5.49
N ILE A 104 -8.49 2.56 6.78
CA ILE A 104 -8.54 3.60 7.82
C ILE A 104 -7.54 4.74 7.58
N GLY A 105 -6.52 4.53 6.72
CA GLY A 105 -5.62 5.57 6.27
C GLY A 105 -6.24 6.59 5.30
N LEU A 106 -7.50 6.42 4.88
CA LEU A 106 -8.19 7.32 3.94
C LEU A 106 -8.39 8.73 4.51
N ALA A 107 -9.00 8.85 5.69
CA ALA A 107 -9.24 10.16 6.30
C ALA A 107 -7.92 10.93 6.56
N PRO A 108 -6.85 10.30 7.10
CA PRO A 108 -5.54 10.94 7.21
C PRO A 108 -4.93 11.36 5.85
N SER A 109 -5.14 10.57 4.78
CA SER A 109 -4.67 10.94 3.44
C SER A 109 -5.36 12.21 2.93
N LEU A 110 -6.68 12.31 3.09
CA LEU A 110 -7.45 13.49 2.69
C LEU A 110 -7.09 14.72 3.52
N ALA A 111 -6.85 14.55 4.83
CA ALA A 111 -6.37 15.63 5.70
C ALA A 111 -4.98 16.12 5.28
N ALA A 112 -4.05 15.21 4.97
CA ALA A 112 -2.73 15.55 4.45
C ALA A 112 -2.81 16.36 3.15
N LEU A 113 -3.63 15.93 2.19
CA LEU A 113 -3.85 16.66 0.94
C LEU A 113 -4.46 18.05 1.18
N SER A 114 -5.47 18.13 2.04
CA SER A 114 -6.15 19.39 2.40
C SER A 114 -5.22 20.39 3.08
N SER A 115 -4.26 19.91 3.88
CA SER A 115 -3.23 20.75 4.52
C SER A 115 -2.26 21.42 3.54
N GLY A 116 -2.23 20.97 2.27
CA GLY A 116 -1.23 21.37 1.28
C GLY A 116 0.11 20.62 1.39
N ALA A 117 0.26 19.73 2.38
CA ALA A 117 1.43 18.86 2.48
C ALA A 117 1.48 17.87 1.31
N ARG A 118 2.68 17.44 0.95
CA ARG A 118 2.85 16.32 0.01
C ARG A 118 2.53 15.02 0.72
N LEU A 119 1.68 14.19 0.13
CA LEU A 119 1.35 12.88 0.63
C LEU A 119 2.35 11.85 0.08
N ALA A 120 3.30 11.42 0.92
CA ALA A 120 4.11 10.23 0.65
C ALA A 120 3.28 9.00 1.00
N LEU A 121 2.70 8.36 -0.02
CA LEU A 121 1.66 7.34 0.14
C LEU A 121 2.28 5.94 0.12
N ALA A 122 2.35 5.27 1.27
CA ALA A 122 2.72 3.86 1.38
C ALA A 122 1.50 2.93 1.56
N ASN A 123 0.38 3.49 2.00
CA ASN A 123 -0.87 2.77 2.22
C ASN A 123 -1.70 2.70 0.94
N LYS A 124 -1.48 1.67 0.13
CA LYS A 124 -2.23 1.44 -1.12
C LYS A 124 -3.73 1.30 -0.89
N GLU A 125 -4.13 0.69 0.23
CA GLU A 125 -5.54 0.36 0.51
C GLU A 125 -6.41 1.61 0.65
N SER A 126 -5.88 2.72 1.19
CA SER A 126 -6.64 3.98 1.25
C SER A 126 -6.88 4.59 -0.12
N LEU A 127 -5.91 4.51 -1.03
CA LEU A 127 -6.08 4.99 -2.40
C LEU A 127 -6.99 4.05 -3.20
N VAL A 128 -6.85 2.75 -3.06
CA VAL A 128 -7.75 1.76 -3.70
C VAL A 128 -9.20 1.94 -3.23
N ALA A 129 -9.41 2.15 -1.93
CA ALA A 129 -10.76 2.36 -1.38
C ALA A 129 -11.32 3.75 -1.70
N GLY A 130 -10.50 4.81 -1.52
CA GLY A 130 -10.93 6.19 -1.72
C GLY A 130 -11.05 6.59 -3.19
N GLY A 131 -10.27 5.97 -4.07
CA GLY A 131 -10.32 6.16 -5.52
C GLY A 131 -10.37 7.64 -5.92
N ALA A 132 -11.42 8.02 -6.63
CA ALA A 132 -11.67 9.37 -7.10
C ALA A 132 -11.61 10.43 -5.98
N LEU A 133 -12.08 10.14 -4.76
CA LEU A 133 -12.07 11.12 -3.66
C LEU A 133 -10.65 11.57 -3.30
N VAL A 134 -9.69 10.65 -3.33
CA VAL A 134 -8.28 10.96 -3.04
C VAL A 134 -7.66 11.73 -4.19
N LEU A 135 -7.95 11.34 -5.44
CA LEU A 135 -7.43 11.99 -6.63
C LEU A 135 -7.97 13.42 -6.80
N ASP A 136 -9.28 13.61 -6.60
CA ASP A 136 -9.95 14.92 -6.72
C ASP A 136 -9.51 15.89 -5.63
N ALA A 137 -9.12 15.39 -4.45
CA ALA A 137 -8.59 16.19 -3.36
C ALA A 137 -7.12 16.62 -3.57
N ALA A 138 -6.39 15.96 -4.46
CA ALA A 138 -4.97 16.19 -4.65
C ALA A 138 -4.67 17.25 -5.73
N ALA A 139 -3.78 18.18 -5.43
CA ALA A 139 -3.15 19.00 -6.46
C ALA A 139 -2.20 18.14 -7.34
N PRO A 140 -1.95 18.54 -8.60
CA PRO A 140 -1.02 17.84 -9.47
C PRO A 140 0.36 17.61 -8.81
N GLY A 141 0.80 16.36 -8.71
CA GLY A 141 2.08 15.99 -8.11
C GLY A 141 2.14 16.02 -6.58
N GLN A 142 1.01 16.22 -5.89
CA GLN A 142 0.95 16.24 -4.43
C GLN A 142 1.01 14.83 -3.80
N ILE A 143 0.62 13.79 -4.54
CA ILE A 143 0.77 12.39 -4.12
C ILE A 143 2.08 11.85 -4.69
N VAL A 144 2.92 11.28 -3.84
CA VAL A 144 4.14 10.57 -4.25
C VAL A 144 4.10 9.13 -3.74
N PRO A 145 4.16 8.13 -4.64
CA PRO A 145 4.10 6.74 -4.23
C PRO A 145 5.35 6.30 -3.47
N VAL A 146 5.11 5.57 -2.38
CA VAL A 146 6.15 4.87 -1.60
C VAL A 146 6.14 3.38 -1.91
N ASP A 147 5.06 2.82 -2.44
CA ASP A 147 5.06 1.44 -2.91
C ASP A 147 6.16 1.24 -3.99
N SER A 148 6.85 0.11 -3.94
CA SER A 148 8.15 -0.07 -4.60
C SER A 148 8.02 0.00 -6.13
N GLU A 149 6.96 -0.60 -6.64
CA GLU A 149 6.56 -0.67 -8.04
C GLU A 149 6.15 0.70 -8.57
N HIS A 150 5.29 1.42 -7.85
CA HIS A 150 4.79 2.73 -8.26
C HIS A 150 5.85 3.80 -8.10
N SER A 151 6.70 3.70 -7.08
CA SER A 151 7.90 4.53 -6.95
C SER A 151 8.89 4.27 -8.10
N ALA A 152 8.98 3.04 -8.60
CA ALA A 152 9.75 2.71 -9.79
C ALA A 152 9.12 3.31 -11.05
N ILE A 153 7.81 3.19 -11.24
CA ILE A 153 7.08 3.83 -12.35
C ILE A 153 7.27 5.35 -12.32
N ALA A 154 7.07 6.00 -11.17
CA ALA A 154 7.24 7.44 -11.01
C ALA A 154 8.66 7.90 -11.39
N GLN A 155 9.68 7.07 -11.17
CA GLN A 155 11.05 7.35 -11.63
C GLN A 155 11.21 7.17 -13.15
N CYS A 156 10.64 6.10 -13.72
CA CYS A 156 10.69 5.86 -15.16
C CYS A 156 9.93 6.93 -15.96
N LEU A 157 8.80 7.41 -15.45
CA LEU A 157 7.99 8.47 -16.07
C LEU A 157 8.75 9.79 -16.21
N ARG A 158 9.82 10.02 -15.45
CA ARG A 158 10.70 11.19 -15.65
C ARG A 158 11.58 11.09 -16.90
N GLY A 159 11.58 9.95 -17.58
CA GLY A 159 12.27 9.73 -18.85
C GLY A 159 11.48 10.18 -20.08
N GLY A 160 10.23 10.63 -19.92
CA GLY A 160 9.39 11.13 -21.01
C GLY A 160 8.21 11.97 -20.49
N SER A 161 7.25 12.24 -21.38
CA SER A 161 6.01 12.94 -21.06
C SER A 161 4.82 11.97 -20.99
N ALA A 162 3.73 12.38 -20.34
CA ALA A 162 2.54 11.55 -20.18
C ALA A 162 1.94 11.07 -21.52
N GLY A 163 2.00 11.90 -22.57
CA GLY A 163 1.50 11.55 -23.90
C GLY A 163 2.38 10.56 -24.68
N GLU A 164 3.61 10.32 -24.22
CA GLU A 164 4.54 9.35 -24.80
C GLU A 164 4.46 7.98 -24.14
N VAL A 165 3.76 7.85 -23.01
CA VAL A 165 3.56 6.57 -22.34
C VAL A 165 2.66 5.69 -23.19
N ASP A 166 3.11 4.46 -23.51
CA ASP A 166 2.32 3.42 -24.15
C ASP A 166 1.74 2.47 -23.10
N ARG A 167 2.58 1.88 -22.23
CA ARG A 167 2.14 0.94 -21.20
C ARG A 167 2.96 1.06 -19.92
N LEU A 168 2.33 0.75 -18.80
CA LEU A 168 3.02 0.48 -17.54
C LEU A 168 3.30 -1.02 -17.45
N VAL A 169 4.44 -1.41 -16.88
CA VAL A 169 4.75 -2.82 -16.62
C VAL A 169 5.06 -2.98 -15.13
N LEU A 170 4.12 -3.58 -14.40
CA LEU A 170 4.25 -3.92 -13.00
C LEU A 170 4.95 -5.28 -12.87
N THR A 171 6.02 -5.33 -12.09
CA THR A 171 6.71 -6.60 -11.79
C THR A 171 6.18 -7.20 -10.50
N ALA A 172 5.92 -8.50 -10.44
CA ALA A 172 5.56 -9.24 -9.23
C ALA A 172 6.68 -10.23 -8.84
N SER A 173 6.86 -10.54 -7.56
CA SER A 173 7.75 -11.64 -7.14
C SER A 173 7.24 -13.02 -7.58
N GLY A 174 5.93 -13.13 -7.81
CA GLY A 174 5.22 -14.39 -8.11
C GLY A 174 4.76 -15.16 -6.87
N GLY A 175 5.15 -14.72 -5.65
CA GLY A 175 4.79 -15.40 -4.40
C GLY A 175 5.40 -16.81 -4.25
N PRO A 176 5.12 -17.50 -3.13
CA PRO A 176 5.61 -18.86 -2.88
C PRO A 176 5.11 -19.92 -3.87
N PHE A 177 3.97 -19.69 -4.50
CA PHE A 177 3.28 -20.69 -5.33
C PHE A 177 3.48 -20.49 -6.84
N ARG A 178 4.47 -19.69 -7.23
CA ARG A 178 4.86 -19.51 -8.63
C ARG A 178 5.11 -20.87 -9.31
N GLY A 179 4.44 -21.11 -10.43
CA GLY A 179 4.56 -22.35 -11.21
C GLY A 179 3.77 -23.55 -10.66
N TRP A 180 2.97 -23.35 -9.60
CA TRP A 180 2.07 -24.39 -9.10
C TRP A 180 0.82 -24.50 -9.99
N SER A 181 0.23 -25.69 -10.03
CA SER A 181 -1.06 -25.90 -10.70
C SER A 181 -2.22 -25.54 -9.79
N ARG A 182 -3.38 -25.24 -10.39
CA ARG A 182 -4.63 -24.98 -9.65
C ARG A 182 -4.96 -26.08 -8.63
N ALA A 183 -4.76 -27.35 -9.00
CA ALA A 183 -5.02 -28.48 -8.11
C ALA A 183 -4.06 -28.52 -6.90
N ALA A 184 -2.81 -28.10 -7.07
CA ALA A 184 -1.83 -28.07 -5.98
C ALA A 184 -2.15 -26.98 -4.94
N LEU A 185 -2.94 -25.97 -5.31
CA LEU A 185 -3.35 -24.89 -4.40
C LEU A 185 -4.47 -25.30 -3.43
N GLU A 186 -5.19 -26.38 -3.69
CA GLU A 186 -6.36 -26.80 -2.87
C GLU A 186 -5.99 -27.14 -1.42
N ASP A 187 -4.80 -27.68 -1.20
CA ASP A 187 -4.33 -28.17 0.11
C ASP A 187 -3.27 -27.23 0.74
N VAL A 188 -3.15 -26.00 0.25
CA VAL A 188 -2.21 -25.00 0.78
C VAL A 188 -2.60 -24.59 2.20
N THR A 189 -1.61 -24.55 3.11
CA THR A 189 -1.82 -24.12 4.50
C THR A 189 -1.42 -22.66 4.75
N PRO A 190 -1.92 -22.02 5.83
CA PRO A 190 -1.47 -20.69 6.24
C PRO A 190 0.05 -20.59 6.43
N GLU A 191 0.70 -21.63 6.97
CA GLU A 191 2.15 -21.66 7.15
C GLU A 191 2.90 -21.65 5.81
N GLN A 192 2.39 -22.35 4.81
CA GLN A 192 2.98 -22.33 3.46
C GLN A 192 2.79 -20.97 2.79
N ALA A 193 1.58 -20.40 2.90
CA ALA A 193 1.29 -19.07 2.35
C ALA A 193 2.13 -17.96 3.01
N GLY A 194 2.54 -18.16 4.27
CA GLY A 194 3.43 -17.28 5.02
C GLY A 194 4.90 -17.23 4.54
N GLN A 195 5.32 -18.10 3.62
CA GLN A 195 6.73 -18.20 3.19
C GLN A 195 7.05 -17.31 1.98
N HIS A 196 7.22 -15.99 2.18
CA HIS A 196 7.57 -15.10 1.08
C HIS A 196 9.05 -15.27 0.64
N PRO A 197 9.36 -15.41 -0.68
CA PRO A 197 10.71 -15.70 -1.17
C PRO A 197 11.73 -14.54 -1.14
N THR A 198 11.35 -13.35 -0.67
CA THR A 198 12.14 -12.11 -0.92
C THR A 198 11.98 -11.09 0.20
N TRP A 199 10.73 -10.78 0.56
CA TRP A 199 10.41 -9.71 1.50
C TRP A 199 10.00 -10.30 2.85
N SER A 200 10.44 -9.66 3.94
CA SER A 200 9.89 -9.89 5.28
C SER A 200 8.78 -8.87 5.53
N MET A 201 7.54 -9.33 5.67
CA MET A 201 6.36 -8.48 5.70
C MET A 201 5.31 -9.00 6.70
N GLY A 202 4.25 -8.21 6.92
CA GLY A 202 3.14 -8.63 7.77
C GLY A 202 2.33 -9.81 7.18
N PRO A 203 1.50 -10.50 7.99
CA PRO A 203 0.75 -11.68 7.53
C PRO A 203 -0.19 -11.40 6.34
N MET A 204 -0.96 -10.31 6.40
CA MET A 204 -1.92 -9.94 5.35
C MET A 204 -1.27 -9.69 3.99
N ILE A 205 -0.23 -8.86 3.94
CA ILE A 205 0.50 -8.59 2.70
C ILE A 205 1.25 -9.83 2.20
N THR A 206 1.73 -10.70 3.10
CA THR A 206 2.35 -11.97 2.72
C THR A 206 1.36 -12.90 2.03
N LEU A 207 0.15 -13.06 2.61
CA LEU A 207 -0.94 -13.83 2.00
C LEU A 207 -1.41 -13.21 0.68
N ASN A 208 -1.58 -11.89 0.62
CA ASN A 208 -1.93 -11.17 -0.61
C ASN A 208 -0.88 -11.36 -1.71
N SER A 209 0.41 -11.45 -1.36
CA SER A 209 1.47 -11.77 -2.34
C SER A 209 1.39 -13.21 -2.82
N ALA A 210 0.98 -14.16 -1.97
CA ALA A 210 0.79 -15.55 -2.36
C ALA A 210 -0.39 -15.72 -3.33
N THR A 211 -1.49 -14.99 -3.13
CA THR A 211 -2.69 -15.04 -4.00
C THR A 211 -2.60 -14.11 -5.23
N LEU A 212 -1.52 -13.34 -5.36
CA LEU A 212 -1.38 -12.19 -6.25
C LEU A 212 -2.42 -11.07 -6.05
N VAL A 213 -3.22 -11.10 -4.98
CA VAL A 213 -4.11 -9.97 -4.63
C VAL A 213 -3.30 -8.71 -4.34
N ASN A 214 -2.09 -8.83 -3.78
CA ASN A 214 -1.22 -7.66 -3.58
C ASN A 214 -0.97 -6.98 -4.94
N LYS A 215 -0.61 -7.75 -5.97
CA LYS A 215 -0.40 -7.21 -7.32
C LYS A 215 -1.70 -6.70 -7.95
N ALA A 216 -2.83 -7.32 -7.65
CA ALA A 216 -4.14 -6.88 -8.12
C ALA A 216 -4.52 -5.49 -7.56
N LEU A 217 -4.27 -5.23 -6.27
CA LEU A 217 -4.42 -3.91 -5.65
C LEU A 217 -3.48 -2.88 -6.31
N GLU A 218 -2.24 -3.29 -6.59
CA GLU A 218 -1.26 -2.41 -7.23
C GLU A 218 -1.59 -2.07 -8.68
N VAL A 219 -2.31 -2.92 -9.42
CA VAL A 219 -2.86 -2.60 -10.75
C VAL A 219 -3.89 -1.49 -10.65
N ILE A 220 -4.79 -1.54 -9.66
CA ILE A 220 -5.75 -0.47 -9.38
C ILE A 220 -5.00 0.82 -9.00
N GLU A 221 -4.04 0.72 -8.09
CA GLU A 221 -3.23 1.85 -7.66
C GLU A 221 -2.44 2.50 -8.82
N ALA A 222 -1.86 1.71 -9.72
CA ALA A 222 -1.14 2.24 -10.89
C ALA A 222 -2.06 2.99 -11.85
N HIS A 223 -3.29 2.49 -12.07
CA HIS A 223 -4.30 3.21 -12.83
C HIS A 223 -4.63 4.55 -12.16
N LEU A 224 -4.91 4.55 -10.85
CA LEU A 224 -5.29 5.74 -10.10
C LEU A 224 -4.16 6.79 -10.07
N LEU A 225 -2.91 6.38 -9.83
CA LEU A 225 -1.78 7.30 -9.70
C LEU A 225 -1.33 7.91 -11.02
N PHE A 226 -1.40 7.15 -12.11
CA PHE A 226 -0.75 7.52 -13.38
C PHE A 226 -1.73 7.74 -14.53
N GLY A 227 -3.02 7.48 -14.34
CA GLY A 227 -4.06 7.71 -15.35
C GLY A 227 -3.93 6.82 -16.58
N VAL A 228 -3.24 5.68 -16.47
CA VAL A 228 -3.07 4.72 -17.57
C VAL A 228 -4.20 3.70 -17.51
N ASP A 229 -4.88 3.48 -18.63
CA ASP A 229 -5.98 2.52 -18.73
C ASP A 229 -5.56 1.12 -18.30
N TYR A 230 -6.46 0.37 -17.67
CA TYR A 230 -6.19 -1.00 -17.21
C TYR A 230 -5.62 -1.91 -18.30
N ASP A 231 -6.09 -1.82 -19.55
CA ASP A 231 -5.58 -2.63 -20.68
C ASP A 231 -4.12 -2.32 -21.06
N ARG A 232 -3.61 -1.19 -20.58
CA ARG A 232 -2.25 -0.67 -20.80
C ARG A 232 -1.37 -0.83 -19.55
N ILE A 233 -1.79 -1.64 -18.58
CA ILE A 233 -1.00 -2.04 -17.41
C ILE A 233 -0.70 -3.53 -17.48
N ASP A 234 0.52 -3.87 -17.88
CA ASP A 234 1.02 -5.24 -17.88
C ASP A 234 1.47 -5.67 -16.48
N VAL A 235 1.34 -6.97 -16.22
CA VAL A 235 1.94 -7.59 -15.04
C VAL A 235 2.87 -8.72 -15.51
N THR A 236 4.10 -8.73 -14.99
CA THR A 236 5.07 -9.80 -15.26
C THR A 236 5.70 -10.30 -13.96
N VAL A 237 5.96 -11.60 -13.87
CA VAL A 237 6.64 -12.19 -12.73
C VAL A 237 8.16 -12.04 -12.90
N HIS A 238 8.79 -11.31 -11.98
CA HIS A 238 10.22 -11.08 -11.88
C HIS A 238 10.71 -11.55 -10.48
N PRO A 239 11.09 -12.83 -10.33
CA PRO A 239 11.36 -13.42 -9.02
C PRO A 239 12.58 -12.83 -8.32
N GLN A 240 13.52 -12.23 -9.06
CA GLN A 240 14.71 -11.61 -8.47
C GLN A 240 14.40 -10.29 -7.76
N SER A 241 13.24 -9.67 -8.04
CA SER A 241 12.82 -8.38 -7.46
C SER A 241 13.89 -7.27 -7.52
N ILE A 242 14.69 -7.27 -8.59
CA ILE A 242 15.70 -6.24 -8.87
C ILE A 242 15.09 -5.14 -9.73
N VAL A 243 14.42 -5.51 -10.82
CA VAL A 243 13.60 -4.59 -11.61
C VAL A 243 12.26 -4.46 -10.89
N HIS A 244 11.99 -3.27 -10.36
CA HIS A 244 10.80 -3.02 -9.53
C HIS A 244 9.57 -2.63 -10.34
N SER A 245 9.75 -2.05 -11.54
CA SER A 245 8.71 -1.83 -12.56
C SER A 245 9.33 -1.12 -13.75
N MET A 246 8.55 -1.00 -14.83
CA MET A 246 9.00 -0.38 -16.09
C MET A 246 7.89 0.47 -16.70
N VAL A 247 8.28 1.34 -17.63
CA VAL A 247 7.38 2.12 -18.49
C VAL A 247 7.83 1.92 -19.92
N THR A 248 6.91 1.51 -20.79
CA THR A 248 7.10 1.42 -22.23
C THR A 248 6.49 2.64 -22.89
N PHE A 249 7.22 3.26 -23.81
CA PHE A 249 6.84 4.46 -24.54
C PHE A 249 6.38 4.12 -25.96
N VAL A 250 5.68 5.06 -26.61
CA VAL A 250 5.05 4.88 -27.93
C VAL A 250 6.04 4.60 -29.07
N ASP A 251 7.33 4.87 -28.88
CA ASP A 251 8.40 4.55 -29.82
C ASP A 251 8.97 3.12 -29.64
N GLY A 252 8.45 2.37 -28.66
CA GLY A 252 8.88 1.03 -28.31
C GLY A 252 10.04 0.97 -27.30
N ALA A 253 10.55 2.10 -26.82
CA ALA A 253 11.55 2.11 -25.76
C ALA A 253 10.92 1.76 -24.41
N THR A 254 11.61 0.94 -23.61
CA THR A 254 11.21 0.62 -22.23
C THR A 254 12.28 1.12 -21.26
N ILE A 255 11.88 1.90 -20.27
CA ILE A 255 12.73 2.31 -19.15
C ILE A 255 12.37 1.45 -17.93
N ALA A 256 13.37 0.73 -17.42
CA ALA A 256 13.26 -0.10 -16.22
C ALA A 256 13.99 0.55 -15.05
N LYS A 257 13.33 0.64 -13.88
CA LYS A 257 14.01 1.02 -12.63
C LYS A 257 14.47 -0.25 -11.93
N ALA A 258 15.79 -0.38 -11.77
CA ALA A 258 16.43 -1.49 -11.08
C ALA A 258 17.14 -1.04 -9.79
N SER A 259 17.04 -1.82 -8.72
CA SER A 259 17.81 -1.69 -7.48
C SER A 259 17.73 -2.97 -6.65
N PRO A 260 18.70 -3.24 -5.74
CA PRO A 260 18.50 -4.24 -4.71
C PRO A 260 17.20 -3.96 -3.90
N PRO A 261 16.45 -5.01 -3.50
CA PRO A 261 15.17 -4.84 -2.82
C PRO A 261 15.37 -4.16 -1.44
N SER A 262 14.85 -2.94 -1.31
CA SER A 262 14.84 -2.18 -0.06
C SER A 262 13.78 -1.09 -0.11
N MET A 263 12.92 -1.01 0.92
CA MET A 263 11.92 0.06 1.02
C MET A 263 12.52 1.42 1.40
N LYS A 264 13.78 1.47 1.86
CA LYS A 264 14.48 2.73 2.12
C LYS A 264 14.58 3.60 0.87
N LEU A 265 14.76 3.00 -0.32
CA LEU A 265 14.86 3.75 -1.58
C LEU A 265 13.55 4.48 -1.92
N PRO A 266 12.39 3.81 -2.03
CA PRO A 266 11.16 4.51 -2.36
C PRO A 266 10.70 5.46 -1.23
N ILE A 267 10.93 5.12 0.04
CA ILE A 267 10.68 6.04 1.16
C ILE A 267 11.52 7.31 0.99
N ALA A 268 12.85 7.18 0.82
CA ALA A 268 13.73 8.33 0.68
C ALA A 268 13.39 9.19 -0.54
N LEU A 269 13.01 8.56 -1.66
CA LEU A 269 12.53 9.28 -2.83
C LEU A 269 11.25 10.08 -2.53
N ALA A 270 10.28 9.48 -1.84
CA ALA A 270 9.04 10.17 -1.51
C ALA A 270 9.23 11.32 -0.51
N LEU A 271 10.19 11.20 0.41
CA LEU A 271 10.59 12.28 1.32
C LEU A 271 11.38 13.39 0.62
N GLY A 272 12.25 13.04 -0.34
CA GLY A 272 13.11 13.97 -1.08
C GLY A 272 12.52 14.51 -2.39
N TRP A 273 11.33 14.07 -2.79
CA TRP A 273 10.82 14.27 -4.15
C TRP A 273 10.86 15.74 -4.61
N PRO A 274 11.22 16.04 -5.88
CA PRO A 274 11.66 15.11 -6.92
C PRO A 274 13.17 14.79 -6.86
N ASP A 275 13.88 15.27 -5.84
CA ASP A 275 15.32 15.09 -5.73
C ASP A 275 15.69 13.72 -5.16
N ARG A 276 16.86 13.22 -5.57
CA ARG A 276 17.40 11.97 -5.04
C ARG A 276 18.08 12.23 -3.70
N VAL A 277 17.89 11.31 -2.76
CA VAL A 277 18.60 11.30 -1.48
C VAL A 277 19.86 10.45 -1.61
N PRO A 278 21.07 11.01 -1.44
CA PRO A 278 22.32 10.25 -1.53
C PRO A 278 22.37 9.12 -0.50
N GLY A 279 22.90 7.95 -0.90
CA GLY A 279 23.13 6.84 0.03
C GLY A 279 21.87 6.15 0.59
N ALA A 280 20.67 6.44 0.04
CA ALA A 280 19.42 5.86 0.52
C ALA A 280 19.32 4.33 0.34
N SER A 281 20.07 3.75 -0.60
CA SER A 281 20.14 2.30 -0.82
C SER A 281 21.45 1.92 -1.51
N ALA A 282 21.80 0.63 -1.46
CA ALA A 282 22.92 0.07 -2.21
C ALA A 282 22.65 0.11 -3.72
N ALA A 283 23.70 0.31 -4.51
CA ALA A 283 23.63 0.21 -5.97
C ALA A 283 23.65 -1.26 -6.42
N CYS A 284 23.13 -1.53 -7.62
CA CYS A 284 23.38 -2.82 -8.28
C CYS A 284 24.88 -3.00 -8.54
N ASP A 285 25.39 -4.21 -8.29
CA ASP A 285 26.75 -4.59 -8.63
C ASP A 285 26.79 -5.24 -10.02
N PHE A 286 27.56 -4.64 -10.93
CA PHE A 286 27.78 -5.15 -12.29
C PHE A 286 29.17 -5.77 -12.48
N SER A 287 29.94 -5.97 -11.40
CA SER A 287 31.25 -6.62 -11.46
C SER A 287 31.15 -8.13 -11.67
N THR A 288 29.99 -8.72 -11.39
CA THR A 288 29.68 -10.14 -11.59
C THR A 288 28.50 -10.33 -12.54
N ALA A 289 28.47 -11.45 -13.25
CA ALA A 289 27.37 -11.78 -14.15
C ALA A 289 26.08 -12.02 -13.35
N SER A 290 24.96 -11.47 -13.83
CA SER A 290 23.63 -11.67 -13.26
C SER A 290 22.62 -11.96 -14.35
N GLN A 291 21.52 -12.63 -13.97
CA GLN A 291 20.41 -12.95 -14.86
C GLN A 291 19.11 -12.46 -14.22
N TRP A 292 18.31 -11.73 -15.00
CA TRP A 292 16.97 -11.29 -14.62
C TRP A 292 15.96 -11.97 -15.54
N THR A 293 14.99 -12.66 -14.95
CA THR A 293 13.94 -13.37 -15.70
C THR A 293 12.62 -12.65 -15.57
N PHE A 294 11.81 -12.74 -16.62
CA PHE A 294 10.46 -12.18 -16.69
C PHE A 294 9.56 -13.25 -17.28
N GLU A 295 8.50 -13.59 -16.56
CA GLU A 295 7.54 -14.64 -16.90
C GLU A 295 6.13 -14.02 -16.98
N PRO A 296 5.24 -14.51 -17.84
CA PRO A 296 3.84 -14.10 -17.80
C PRO A 296 3.18 -14.55 -16.49
N VAL A 297 2.17 -13.81 -16.04
CA VAL A 297 1.27 -14.29 -14.98
C VAL A 297 0.38 -15.39 -15.53
N ASP A 298 0.10 -16.41 -14.71
CA ASP A 298 -0.89 -17.43 -15.01
C ASP A 298 -2.24 -17.01 -14.41
N ASP A 299 -3.06 -16.32 -15.20
CA ASP A 299 -4.36 -15.79 -14.76
C ASP A 299 -5.41 -16.89 -14.53
N GLU A 300 -5.21 -18.11 -15.08
CA GLU A 300 -6.09 -19.25 -14.79
C GLU A 300 -5.85 -19.78 -13.38
N VAL A 301 -4.59 -19.80 -12.92
CA VAL A 301 -4.21 -20.23 -11.58
C VAL A 301 -4.39 -19.10 -10.56
N PHE A 302 -4.06 -17.86 -10.92
CA PHE A 302 -4.10 -16.69 -10.03
C PHE A 302 -4.99 -15.56 -10.58
N PRO A 303 -6.33 -15.70 -10.48
CA PRO A 303 -7.28 -14.82 -11.17
C PRO A 303 -7.45 -13.41 -10.53
N ALA A 304 -6.72 -13.11 -9.44
CA ALA A 304 -6.94 -11.91 -8.65
C ALA A 304 -6.78 -10.61 -9.46
N ILE A 305 -5.80 -10.57 -10.37
CA ILE A 305 -5.53 -9.40 -11.22
C ILE A 305 -6.71 -9.13 -12.15
N GLU A 306 -7.26 -10.16 -12.78
CA GLU A 306 -8.43 -10.01 -13.66
C GLU A 306 -9.69 -9.59 -12.89
N VAL A 307 -9.89 -10.08 -11.68
CA VAL A 307 -10.97 -9.61 -10.79
C VAL A 307 -10.81 -8.12 -10.47
N ALA A 308 -9.58 -7.68 -10.14
CA ALA A 308 -9.30 -6.26 -9.88
C ALA A 308 -9.47 -5.39 -11.12
N ARG A 309 -9.06 -5.84 -12.32
CA ARG A 309 -9.33 -5.12 -13.58
C ARG A 309 -10.81 -4.96 -13.84
N ARG A 310 -11.63 -5.99 -13.63
CA ARG A 310 -13.09 -5.89 -13.77
C ARG A 310 -13.68 -4.86 -12.81
N ALA A 311 -13.30 -4.92 -11.52
CA ALA A 311 -13.75 -3.98 -10.51
C ALA A 311 -13.34 -2.54 -10.86
N GLY A 312 -12.07 -2.34 -11.22
CA GLY A 312 -11.52 -1.04 -11.60
C GLY A 312 -12.16 -0.43 -12.84
N LYS A 313 -12.37 -1.22 -13.91
CA LYS A 313 -13.04 -0.76 -15.15
C LYS A 313 -14.52 -0.45 -14.94
N ALA A 314 -15.19 -1.21 -14.06
CA ALA A 314 -16.58 -0.96 -13.73
C ALA A 314 -16.77 0.32 -12.90
N GLY A 315 -15.72 0.74 -12.17
CA GLY A 315 -15.68 2.01 -11.45
C GLY A 315 -16.54 2.04 -10.18
N GLY A 316 -16.85 3.24 -9.71
CA GLY A 316 -17.58 3.45 -8.47
C GLY A 316 -16.76 3.10 -7.23
N SER A 317 -17.41 2.46 -6.26
CA SER A 317 -16.78 1.94 -5.04
C SER A 317 -16.37 0.47 -5.14
N LEU A 318 -16.37 -0.13 -6.35
CA LEU A 318 -16.04 -1.55 -6.52
C LEU A 318 -14.60 -1.91 -6.13
N THR A 319 -13.67 -0.96 -6.20
CA THR A 319 -12.28 -1.15 -5.74
C THR A 319 -12.21 -1.19 -4.20
N ALA A 320 -13.07 -0.42 -3.50
CA ALA A 320 -13.25 -0.53 -2.06
C ALA A 320 -13.89 -1.86 -1.66
N VAL A 321 -14.91 -2.31 -2.41
CA VAL A 321 -15.55 -3.62 -2.25
C VAL A 321 -14.51 -4.75 -2.42
N PHE A 322 -13.65 -4.67 -3.44
CA PHE A 322 -12.58 -5.64 -3.68
C PHE A 322 -11.64 -5.74 -2.47
N ASN A 323 -11.14 -4.61 -1.97
CA ASN A 323 -10.24 -4.57 -0.81
C ASN A 323 -10.91 -5.17 0.44
N ALA A 324 -12.12 -4.72 0.76
CA ALA A 324 -12.86 -5.15 1.94
C ALA A 324 -13.22 -6.65 1.91
N ALA A 325 -13.66 -7.15 0.75
CA ALA A 325 -13.93 -8.57 0.55
C ALA A 325 -12.65 -9.42 0.71
N ASN A 326 -11.52 -8.93 0.19
CA ASN A 326 -10.25 -9.62 0.33
C ASN A 326 -9.81 -9.72 1.80
N GLU A 327 -9.93 -8.65 2.59
CA GLU A 327 -9.56 -8.68 4.00
C GLU A 327 -10.34 -9.76 4.78
N VAL A 328 -11.65 -9.88 4.52
CA VAL A 328 -12.49 -10.88 5.17
C VAL A 328 -12.20 -12.30 4.66
N ALA A 329 -12.04 -12.48 3.35
CA ALA A 329 -11.75 -13.79 2.77
C ALA A 329 -10.35 -14.31 3.17
N ALA A 330 -9.35 -13.42 3.21
CA ALA A 330 -8.02 -13.73 3.72
C ALA A 330 -8.08 -14.19 5.18
N GLN A 331 -8.84 -13.50 6.03
CA GLN A 331 -9.02 -13.92 7.42
C GLN A 331 -9.73 -15.28 7.50
N GLY A 332 -10.76 -15.53 6.68
CA GLY A 332 -11.42 -16.84 6.61
C GLY A 332 -10.46 -17.99 6.23
N PHE A 333 -9.46 -17.75 5.39
CA PHE A 333 -8.40 -18.73 5.12
C PHE A 333 -7.47 -18.93 6.32
N LEU A 334 -7.05 -17.84 6.97
CA LEU A 334 -6.20 -17.90 8.16
C LEU A 334 -6.86 -18.61 9.34
N ASP A 335 -8.19 -18.50 9.45
CA ASP A 335 -9.01 -19.19 10.46
C ASP A 335 -9.31 -20.65 10.09
N GLY A 336 -8.84 -21.11 8.91
CA GLY A 336 -9.02 -22.49 8.43
C GLY A 336 -10.41 -22.79 7.89
N VAL A 337 -11.23 -21.76 7.62
CA VAL A 337 -12.58 -21.88 7.07
C VAL A 337 -12.54 -22.03 5.54
N LEU A 338 -11.73 -21.20 4.88
CA LEU A 338 -11.54 -21.24 3.44
C LEU A 338 -10.29 -22.03 3.06
N ARG A 339 -10.33 -22.67 1.89
CA ARG A 339 -9.15 -23.12 1.15
C ARG A 339 -8.52 -21.95 0.42
N PHE A 340 -7.25 -22.08 0.07
CA PHE A 340 -6.49 -21.01 -0.56
C PHE A 340 -7.14 -20.43 -1.84
N PRO A 341 -7.62 -21.23 -2.82
CA PRO A 341 -8.24 -20.67 -4.02
C PRO A 341 -9.58 -19.96 -3.72
N GLN A 342 -10.27 -20.38 -2.67
CA GLN A 342 -11.58 -19.82 -2.29
C GLN A 342 -11.47 -18.36 -1.81
N ILE A 343 -10.27 -17.89 -1.45
CA ILE A 343 -10.05 -16.48 -1.12
C ILE A 343 -10.47 -15.60 -2.31
N VAL A 344 -9.89 -15.85 -3.48
CA VAL A 344 -10.13 -15.02 -4.67
C VAL A 344 -11.51 -15.29 -5.27
N GLU A 345 -12.01 -16.52 -5.15
CA GLU A 345 -13.38 -16.85 -5.58
C GLU A 345 -14.44 -16.11 -4.75
N THR A 346 -14.22 -16.00 -3.44
CA THR A 346 -15.09 -15.22 -2.55
C THR A 346 -15.07 -13.75 -2.98
N VAL A 347 -13.90 -13.17 -3.20
CA VAL A 347 -13.77 -11.77 -3.67
C VAL A 347 -14.49 -11.57 -5.01
N ALA A 348 -14.27 -12.47 -5.98
CA ALA A 348 -14.93 -12.41 -7.28
C ALA A 348 -16.46 -12.44 -7.14
N ARG A 349 -16.98 -13.30 -6.25
CA ARG A 349 -18.42 -13.41 -6.00
C ARG A 349 -19.00 -12.15 -5.35
N VAL A 350 -18.30 -11.56 -4.38
CA VAL A 350 -18.72 -10.30 -3.77
C VAL A 350 -18.79 -9.18 -4.81
N ILE A 351 -17.81 -9.10 -5.72
CA ILE A 351 -17.81 -8.12 -6.82
C ILE A 351 -19.00 -8.34 -7.76
N ASP A 352 -19.33 -9.59 -8.10
CA ASP A 352 -20.48 -9.90 -8.96
C ASP A 352 -21.83 -9.54 -8.30
N ASP A 353 -21.89 -9.55 -6.97
CA ASP A 353 -23.08 -9.19 -6.18
C ASP A 353 -23.16 -7.66 -5.86
N ALA A 354 -22.21 -6.85 -6.34
CA ALA A 354 -22.00 -5.46 -5.89
C ALA A 354 -22.52 -4.38 -6.86
N ASP A 355 -23.48 -4.68 -7.73
CA ASP A 355 -23.95 -3.77 -8.78
C ASP A 355 -24.39 -2.38 -8.26
N GLN A 356 -24.94 -2.31 -7.05
CA GLN A 356 -25.34 -1.05 -6.39
C GLN A 356 -24.17 -0.11 -6.06
N TRP A 357 -22.93 -0.59 -6.06
CA TRP A 357 -21.72 0.17 -5.73
C TRP A 357 -20.93 0.64 -6.96
N ARG A 358 -21.51 0.56 -8.15
CA ARG A 358 -20.89 1.05 -9.41
C ARG A 358 -20.90 2.57 -9.57
N THR A 359 -21.64 3.28 -8.72
CA THR A 359 -21.70 4.75 -8.75
C THR A 359 -20.46 5.34 -8.05
N THR A 360 -19.90 6.40 -8.63
CA THR A 360 -18.80 7.16 -8.00
C THR A 360 -19.25 7.69 -6.64
N PRO A 361 -18.52 7.40 -5.55
CA PRO A 361 -18.89 7.88 -4.23
C PRO A 361 -18.72 9.40 -4.13
N GLY A 362 -19.68 10.08 -3.51
CA GLY A 362 -19.61 11.51 -3.23
C GLY A 362 -18.99 11.86 -1.88
N SER A 363 -18.74 10.86 -1.02
CA SER A 363 -18.20 11.07 0.33
C SER A 363 -17.43 9.86 0.86
N VAL A 364 -16.61 10.08 1.88
CA VAL A 364 -15.91 9.03 2.63
C VAL A 364 -16.90 8.05 3.27
N ASP A 365 -18.05 8.54 3.73
CA ASP A 365 -19.08 7.72 4.34
C ASP A 365 -19.70 6.72 3.34
N GLU A 366 -19.84 7.12 2.07
CA GLU A 366 -20.30 6.22 1.01
C GLU A 366 -19.26 5.13 0.69
N VAL A 367 -17.96 5.48 0.67
CA VAL A 367 -16.87 4.49 0.54
C VAL A 367 -16.92 3.49 1.70
N PHE A 368 -17.07 3.98 2.93
CA PHE A 368 -17.16 3.09 4.10
C PHE A 368 -18.47 2.30 4.16
N ALA A 369 -19.55 2.80 3.57
CA ALA A 369 -20.77 2.02 3.41
C ALA A 369 -20.57 0.85 2.44
N ALA A 370 -19.83 1.07 1.34
CA ALA A 370 -19.45 0.01 0.40
C ALA A 370 -18.52 -1.03 1.05
N ASP A 371 -17.51 -0.57 1.79
CA ASP A 371 -16.60 -1.42 2.58
C ASP A 371 -17.38 -2.30 3.57
N ARG A 372 -18.26 -1.71 4.41
CA ARG A 372 -19.08 -2.47 5.37
C ARG A 372 -19.96 -3.50 4.68
N TRP A 373 -20.66 -3.11 3.61
CA TRP A 373 -21.50 -4.03 2.86
C TRP A 373 -20.68 -5.21 2.29
N ALA A 374 -19.49 -4.93 1.76
CA ALA A 374 -18.61 -5.95 1.21
C ALA A 374 -18.11 -6.91 2.29
N ARG A 375 -17.77 -6.40 3.48
CA ARG A 375 -17.39 -7.23 4.63
C ARG A 375 -18.52 -8.15 5.06
N ASP A 376 -19.74 -7.61 5.21
CA ASP A 376 -20.92 -8.38 5.58
C ASP A 376 -21.21 -9.46 4.54
N ARG A 377 -21.11 -9.13 3.24
CA ARG A 377 -21.36 -10.07 2.16
C ARG A 377 -20.28 -11.17 2.10
N ALA A 378 -19.01 -10.80 2.24
CA ALA A 378 -17.90 -11.76 2.29
C ALA A 378 -18.05 -12.70 3.51
N ALA A 379 -18.41 -12.17 4.68
CA ALA A 379 -18.61 -12.98 5.88
C ALA A 379 -19.73 -14.00 5.71
N GLN A 380 -20.84 -13.64 5.04
CA GLN A 380 -21.91 -14.60 4.70
C GLN A 380 -21.41 -15.74 3.80
N LEU A 381 -20.58 -15.43 2.80
CA LEU A 381 -20.02 -16.44 1.89
C LEU A 381 -19.01 -17.34 2.61
N VAL A 382 -18.16 -16.77 3.46
CA VAL A 382 -17.22 -17.53 4.31
C VAL A 382 -17.98 -18.49 5.24
N ALA A 383 -19.02 -18.01 5.91
CA ALA A 383 -19.82 -18.85 6.81
C ALA A 383 -20.58 -19.98 6.08
N ALA A 384 -20.97 -19.79 4.83
CA ALA A 384 -21.61 -20.86 4.04
C ALA A 384 -20.68 -22.08 3.89
N HIS A 385 -19.37 -21.85 3.72
CA HIS A 385 -18.37 -22.92 3.66
C HIS A 385 -18.24 -23.72 4.96
N GLU A 386 -18.43 -23.11 6.13
CA GLU A 386 -18.45 -23.84 7.41
C GLU A 386 -19.63 -24.80 7.50
N THR A 387 -20.78 -24.41 6.94
CA THR A 387 -22.01 -25.19 7.00
C THR A 387 -22.13 -26.28 5.93
N GLY A 388 -21.20 -26.32 4.96
CA GLY A 388 -21.20 -27.28 3.85
C GLY A 388 -22.36 -27.09 2.85
N VAL A 389 -22.93 -25.88 2.77
CA VAL A 389 -24.06 -25.51 1.89
C VAL A 389 -23.58 -24.60 0.77
#